data_AF-U9VXR7-F1
#
_entry.id   AF-U9VXR7-F1
#
_cell.length_a   1.000
_cell.length_b   1.000
_cell.length_c   1.000
_cell.angle_alpha   90.00
_cell.angle_beta   90.00
_cell.angle_gamma   90.00
#
_symmetry.space_group_name_H-M   'P 1'
#
loop_
_entity.id
_entity.type
_entity.pdbx_description
1 polymer ?
#
loop_
_entity_poly.entity_id
_entity_poly.type
_entity_poly.pdbx_seq_one_letter_code
_entity_poly.pdbx_strand_id
1 'polypeptide(L)'
;MPFSARKVISAIKHFFTEKNAVAGVSDAFSVVTVINSFMMVNGLDTPKEGQFAYVHLLMRLGIITGIWVVFDFSYTISSTKEFFRDLRAGLGRYIRHNVYDAIAITYTSSVVLLCIAGSTSLFPLHGGRELYQGLLLLFPGVCAGILAIKVLGKKDKPKT
;
A
#
# COMPACT_ATOMS: atom_id res chain seq x y z
N MET A 1 21.33 22.03 -16.27
CA MET A 1 21.15 22.26 -14.81
C MET A 1 21.58 20.99 -14.09
N PRO A 2 22.67 20.97 -13.32
CA PRO A 2 23.11 19.75 -12.66
C PRO A 2 22.15 19.45 -11.50
N PHE A 3 21.35 18.39 -11.66
CA PHE A 3 20.50 17.82 -10.61
C PHE A 3 21.42 17.40 -9.45
N SER A 4 21.51 18.22 -8.40
CA SER A 4 22.29 17.91 -7.21
C SER A 4 21.64 16.75 -6.49
N ALA A 5 22.19 15.54 -6.66
CA ALA A 5 21.72 14.31 -6.02
C ALA A 5 21.52 14.49 -4.51
N ARG A 6 22.31 15.33 -3.84
CA ARG A 6 22.16 15.65 -2.41
C ARG A 6 20.84 16.35 -2.07
N LYS A 7 20.34 17.26 -2.92
CA LYS A 7 19.04 17.93 -2.69
C LYS A 7 17.88 16.96 -2.87
N VAL A 8 17.97 16.08 -3.87
CA VAL A 8 16.96 15.04 -4.11
C VAL A 8 16.94 14.05 -2.94
N ILE A 9 18.10 13.58 -2.48
CA ILE A 9 18.22 12.69 -1.31
C ILE A 9 17.68 13.37 -0.05
N SER A 10 17.96 14.66 0.16
CA SER A 10 17.43 15.40 1.32
C SER A 10 15.92 15.59 1.27
N ALA A 11 15.34 15.86 0.10
CA ALA A 11 13.89 16.01 -0.07
C ALA A 11 13.17 14.67 0.10
N ILE A 12 13.75 13.59 -0.45
CA ILE A 12 13.31 12.22 -0.21
C ILE A 12 13.37 11.92 1.28
N LYS A 13 14.48 12.21 1.96
CA LYS A 13 14.63 11.97 3.40
C LYS A 13 13.58 12.73 4.22
N HIS A 14 13.28 13.97 3.88
CA HIS A 14 12.23 14.75 4.58
C HIS A 14 10.83 14.17 4.35
N PHE A 15 10.52 13.74 3.12
CA PHE A 15 9.26 13.07 2.80
C PHE A 15 9.12 11.72 3.52
N PHE A 16 10.24 11.02 3.73
CA PHE A 16 10.31 9.76 4.46
C PHE A 16 10.27 9.93 5.98
N THR A 17 10.64 11.09 6.51
CA THR A 17 10.69 11.34 7.96
C THR A 17 9.31 11.69 8.54
N GLU A 18 8.41 12.27 7.73
CA GLU A 18 7.08 12.68 8.18
C GLU A 18 6.03 11.54 8.17
N LYS A 19 6.27 10.48 7.40
CA LYS A 19 5.35 9.34 7.29
C LYS A 19 5.89 8.13 8.04
N ASN A 20 5.01 7.39 8.71
CA ASN A 20 5.36 6.09 9.26
C ASN A 20 5.95 5.19 8.16
N ALA A 21 6.98 4.40 8.49
CA ALA A 21 7.69 3.60 7.50
C ALA A 21 6.77 2.62 6.75
N VAL A 22 5.83 2.02 7.47
CA VAL A 22 4.80 1.14 6.91
C VAL A 22 3.89 1.89 5.95
N ALA A 23 3.47 3.11 6.31
CA ALA A 23 2.62 3.94 5.46
C ALA A 23 3.35 4.38 4.20
N GLY A 24 4.63 4.77 4.30
CA GLY A 24 5.42 5.18 3.14
C GLY A 24 5.75 4.04 2.18
N VAL A 25 6.09 2.84 2.68
CA VAL A 25 6.23 1.64 1.84
C VAL A 25 4.91 1.31 1.14
N SER A 26 3.81 1.35 1.88
CA SER A 26 2.47 1.05 1.36
C SER A 26 2.04 2.07 0.31
N ASP A 27 2.33 3.35 0.52
CA ASP A 27 2.04 4.44 -0.41
C ASP A 27 2.81 4.24 -1.73
N ALA A 28 4.13 4.05 -1.64
CA ALA A 28 4.98 3.78 -2.79
C ALA A 28 4.54 2.53 -3.57
N PHE A 29 4.25 1.43 -2.86
CA PHE A 29 3.76 0.20 -3.48
C PHE A 29 2.41 0.41 -4.16
N SER A 30 1.48 1.12 -3.52
CA SER A 30 0.14 1.39 -4.06
C SER A 30 0.21 2.20 -5.36
N VAL A 31 1.00 3.28 -5.40
CA VAL A 31 1.18 4.12 -6.58
C VAL A 31 1.74 3.30 -7.74
N VAL A 32 2.82 2.57 -7.49
CA VAL A 32 3.45 1.75 -8.52
C VAL A 32 2.52 0.63 -9.01
N THR A 33 1.71 0.05 -8.11
CA THR A 33 0.75 -1.01 -8.46
C THR A 33 -0.41 -0.48 -9.29
N VAL A 34 -0.96 0.69 -8.94
CA VAL A 34 -2.04 1.33 -9.71
C VAL A 34 -1.56 1.73 -11.10
N ILE A 35 -0.38 2.35 -11.21
CA ILE A 35 0.20 2.74 -12.51
C ILE A 35 0.46 1.51 -13.38
N ASN A 36 1.08 0.47 -12.83
CA ASN A 36 1.32 -0.75 -13.60
C ASN A 36 0.04 -1.46 -14.01
N SER A 37 -0.96 -1.50 -13.13
CA SER A 37 -2.27 -2.09 -13.44
C SER A 37 -2.93 -1.32 -14.59
N PHE A 38 -2.88 0.01 -14.55
CA PHE A 38 -3.38 0.86 -15.64
C PHE A 38 -2.64 0.60 -16.96
N MET A 39 -1.32 0.49 -16.93
CA MET A 39 -0.51 0.19 -18.13
C MET A 39 -0.89 -1.17 -18.74
N MET A 40 -1.02 -2.20 -17.91
CA MET A 40 -1.36 -3.56 -18.37
C MET A 40 -2.79 -3.66 -18.87
N VAL A 41 -3.74 -2.95 -18.25
CA VAL A 41 -5.14 -2.93 -18.70
C VAL A 41 -5.29 -2.20 -20.04
N ASN A 42 -4.52 -1.14 -20.29
CA ASN A 42 -4.54 -0.40 -21.56
C ASN A 42 -3.65 -1.02 -22.66
N GLY A 43 -2.95 -2.13 -22.36
CA GLY A 43 -2.05 -2.77 -23.32
C GLY A 43 -0.73 -2.02 -23.56
N LEU A 44 -0.37 -1.07 -22.69
CA LEU A 44 0.94 -0.39 -22.70
C LEU A 44 2.06 -1.29 -22.14
N ASP A 45 1.70 -2.32 -21.37
CA ASP A 45 2.62 -3.34 -20.87
C ASP A 45 1.95 -4.73 -20.93
N THR A 46 2.77 -5.77 -20.98
CA THR A 46 2.31 -7.18 -21.03
C THR A 46 1.91 -7.66 -19.63
N PRO A 47 0.62 -8.02 -19.43
CA PRO A 47 0.18 -8.55 -18.14
C PRO A 47 0.91 -9.85 -17.84
N LYS A 48 1.29 -10.03 -16.59
CA LYS A 48 1.89 -11.28 -16.14
C LYS A 48 0.80 -12.30 -15.88
N GLU A 49 1.01 -13.52 -16.34
CA GLU A 49 0.01 -14.59 -16.32
C GLU A 49 0.23 -15.58 -15.17
N GLY A 50 -0.86 -16.19 -14.73
CA GLY A 50 -0.85 -17.25 -13.72
C GLY A 50 -0.19 -16.87 -12.38
N GLN A 51 0.46 -17.84 -11.74
CA GLN A 51 1.10 -17.67 -10.43
C GLN A 51 2.23 -16.62 -10.44
N PHE A 52 2.89 -16.45 -11.59
CA PHE A 52 3.99 -15.50 -11.73
C PHE A 52 3.55 -14.06 -11.48
N ALA A 53 2.30 -13.70 -11.80
CA ALA A 53 1.78 -12.37 -11.55
C ALA A 53 1.78 -11.99 -10.06
N TYR A 54 1.35 -12.91 -9.20
CA TYR A 54 1.29 -12.72 -7.75
C TYR A 54 2.68 -12.70 -7.13
N VAL A 55 3.56 -13.59 -7.56
CA VAL A 55 4.96 -13.61 -7.11
C VAL A 55 5.67 -12.32 -7.51
N HIS A 56 5.45 -11.83 -8.73
CA HIS A 56 6.02 -10.56 -9.20
C HIS A 56 5.51 -9.36 -8.38
N LEU A 57 4.23 -9.33 -8.01
CA LEU A 57 3.67 -8.30 -7.13
C LEU A 57 4.30 -8.35 -5.73
N LEU A 58 4.42 -9.53 -5.13
CA LEU A 58 5.07 -9.72 -3.83
C LEU A 58 6.56 -9.35 -3.88
N MET A 59 7.26 -9.72 -4.95
CA MET A 59 8.66 -9.37 -5.16
C MET A 59 8.84 -7.85 -5.22
N ARG A 60 7.96 -7.15 -5.95
CA ARG A 60 7.98 -5.68 -5.99
C ARG A 60 7.78 -5.06 -4.61
N LEU A 61 6.82 -5.54 -3.83
CA LEU A 61 6.65 -5.10 -2.44
C LEU A 61 7.91 -5.35 -1.61
N GLY A 62 8.52 -6.53 -1.77
CA GLY A 62 9.78 -6.89 -1.12
C GLY A 62 10.93 -5.96 -1.49
N ILE A 63 11.09 -5.60 -2.76
CA ILE A 63 12.11 -4.65 -3.23
C ILE A 63 11.90 -3.27 -2.61
N ILE A 64 10.66 -2.75 -2.65
CA ILE A 64 10.35 -1.42 -2.07
C ILE A 64 10.62 -1.42 -0.56
N THR A 65 10.18 -2.47 0.13
CA THR A 65 10.42 -2.63 1.57
C THR A 65 11.91 -2.74 1.86
N GLY A 66 12.65 -3.54 1.07
CA GLY A 66 14.09 -3.73 1.22
C GLY A 66 14.87 -2.42 1.05
N ILE A 67 14.52 -1.61 0.06
CA ILE A 67 15.10 -0.27 -0.13
C ILE A 67 14.87 0.57 1.14
N TRP A 68 13.63 0.66 1.63
CA TRP A 68 13.33 1.41 2.85
C TRP A 68 14.14 0.95 4.07
N VAL A 69 14.22 -0.37 4.27
CA VAL A 69 14.97 -0.99 5.37
C VAL A 69 16.48 -0.69 5.27
N VAL A 70 17.05 -0.69 4.07
CA VAL A 70 18.48 -0.40 3.85
C VAL A 70 18.79 1.08 4.11
N PHE A 71 17.90 1.99 3.73
CA PHE A 71 18.14 3.43 3.90
C PHE A 71 17.99 3.90 5.35
N ASP A 72 17.02 3.35 6.10
CA ASP A 72 16.70 3.82 7.45
C ASP A 72 16.21 2.68 8.36
N PHE A 73 17.09 1.70 8.63
CA PHE A 73 16.79 0.49 9.40
C PHE A 73 16.23 0.77 10.81
N SER A 74 16.94 1.60 11.59
CA SER A 74 16.57 1.90 12.98
C SER A 74 15.22 2.63 13.07
N TYR A 75 14.97 3.56 12.15
CA TYR A 75 13.70 4.27 12.04
C TYR A 75 12.58 3.32 11.60
N THR A 76 12.84 2.46 10.61
CA THR A 76 11.87 1.49 10.10
C THR A 76 11.37 0.55 11.19
N ILE A 77 12.27 0.01 12.03
CA ILE A 77 11.89 -0.88 13.13
C ILE A 77 11.09 -0.12 14.21
N SER A 78 11.54 1.07 14.59
CA SER A 78 10.86 1.87 15.62
C SER A 78 9.45 2.27 15.18
N SER A 79 9.33 2.83 13.97
CA SER A 79 8.04 3.25 13.40
C SER A 79 7.09 2.08 13.17
N THR A 80 7.61 0.91 12.76
CA THR A 80 6.78 -0.30 12.62
C THR A 80 6.20 -0.76 13.96
N LYS A 81 7.01 -0.73 15.04
CA LYS A 81 6.53 -1.07 16.38
C LYS A 81 5.46 -0.09 16.88
N GLU A 82 5.65 1.20 16.65
CA GLU A 82 4.66 2.23 16.99
C GLU A 82 3.35 2.01 16.24
N PHE A 83 3.42 1.75 14.93
CA PHE A 83 2.27 1.42 14.11
C PHE A 83 1.48 0.21 14.64
N PHE A 84 2.15 -0.89 15.00
CA PHE A 84 1.47 -2.06 15.58
C PHE A 84 0.86 -1.77 16.96
N ARG A 85 1.51 -0.92 17.76
CA ARG A 85 0.96 -0.50 19.06
C ARG A 85 -0.31 0.34 18.86
N ASP A 86 -0.31 1.26 17.90
CA ASP A 86 -1.45 2.12 17.59
C ASP A 86 -2.61 1.33 16.97
N LEU A 87 -2.31 0.36 16.09
CA LEU A 87 -3.29 -0.60 15.59
C LEU A 87 -3.95 -1.38 16.73
N ARG A 88 -3.15 -1.88 17.68
CA ARG A 88 -3.63 -2.61 18.85
C ARG A 88 -4.46 -1.72 19.79
N ALA A 89 -4.14 -0.43 19.87
CA ALA A 89 -4.89 0.55 20.64
C ALA A 89 -6.24 0.93 20.00
N GLY A 90 -6.41 0.69 18.69
CA GLY A 90 -7.69 0.74 18.01
C GLY A 90 -7.62 1.17 16.55
N LEU A 91 -7.91 0.23 15.64
CA LEU A 91 -7.93 0.43 14.19
C LEU A 91 -8.79 1.64 13.76
N GLY A 92 -9.98 1.80 14.35
CA GLY A 92 -10.89 2.91 14.05
C GLY A 92 -10.35 4.29 14.46
N ARG A 93 -9.52 4.37 15.51
CA ARG A 93 -8.89 5.62 15.95
C ARG A 93 -7.77 6.03 15.00
N TYR A 94 -6.97 5.06 14.55
CA TYR A 94 -5.90 5.26 13.58
C TYR A 94 -6.44 5.73 12.22
N ILE A 95 -7.46 5.05 11.69
CA ILE A 95 -8.13 5.41 10.42
C ILE A 95 -8.66 6.85 10.46
N ARG A 96 -9.17 7.28 11.61
CA ARG A 96 -9.78 8.61 11.76
C ARG A 96 -8.76 9.74 11.66
N HIS A 97 -7.54 9.53 12.15
CA HIS A 97 -6.51 10.56 12.21
C HIS A 97 -5.63 10.57 10.96
N ASN A 98 -5.34 9.38 10.38
CA ASN A 98 -4.43 9.23 9.24
C ASN A 98 -5.13 8.48 8.09
N VAL A 99 -6.13 9.14 7.49
CA VAL A 99 -6.99 8.55 6.45
C VAL A 99 -6.20 8.08 5.23
N TYR A 100 -5.24 8.89 4.77
CA TYR A 100 -4.43 8.56 3.59
C TYR A 100 -3.51 7.36 3.85
N ASP A 101 -2.85 7.32 5.00
CA ASP A 101 -2.00 6.19 5.40
C ASP A 101 -2.85 4.92 5.56
N ALA A 102 -4.04 5.04 6.16
CA ALA A 102 -4.96 3.94 6.30
C ALA A 102 -5.41 3.37 4.94
N ILE A 103 -5.66 4.22 3.93
CA ILE A 103 -5.99 3.75 2.58
C ILE A 103 -4.83 2.96 1.99
N ALA A 104 -3.62 3.52 2.01
CA ALA A 104 -2.44 2.89 1.42
C ALA A 104 -2.13 1.54 2.08
N ILE A 105 -2.16 1.50 3.41
CA ILE A 105 -1.91 0.29 4.21
C ILE A 105 -3.00 -0.76 3.98
N THR A 106 -4.27 -0.35 3.97
CA THR A 106 -5.38 -1.27 3.74
C THR A 106 -5.32 -1.86 2.34
N TYR A 107 -5.09 -1.03 1.33
CA TYR A 107 -4.91 -1.47 -0.06
C TYR A 107 -3.75 -2.46 -0.17
N THR A 108 -2.57 -2.09 0.34
CA THR A 108 -1.37 -2.95 0.29
C THR A 108 -1.61 -4.28 1.00
N SER A 109 -2.26 -4.25 2.17
CA SER A 109 -2.62 -5.45 2.93
C SER A 109 -3.59 -6.34 2.15
N SER A 110 -4.61 -5.76 1.51
CA SER A 110 -5.53 -6.50 0.64
C SER A 110 -4.81 -7.13 -0.56
N VAL A 111 -3.89 -6.40 -1.20
CA VAL A 111 -3.08 -6.93 -2.32
C VAL A 111 -2.20 -8.09 -1.86
N VAL A 112 -1.56 -7.99 -0.69
CA VAL A 112 -0.75 -9.08 -0.11
C VAL A 112 -1.62 -10.31 0.16
N LEU A 113 -2.79 -10.13 0.78
CA LEU A 113 -3.73 -11.23 1.03
C LEU A 113 -4.18 -11.90 -0.27
N LEU A 114 -4.51 -11.11 -1.29
CA LEU A 114 -4.85 -11.62 -2.63
C LEU A 114 -3.69 -12.40 -3.26
N CYS A 115 -2.45 -11.90 -3.13
CA CYS A 115 -1.28 -12.59 -3.66
C CYS A 115 -0.99 -13.90 -2.93
N ILE A 116 -1.17 -13.96 -1.62
CA ILE A 116 -1.03 -15.20 -0.83
C ILE A 116 -2.13 -16.19 -1.20
N ALA A 117 -3.38 -15.73 -1.29
CA ALA A 117 -4.52 -16.57 -1.70
C ALA A 117 -4.37 -17.12 -3.13
N GLY A 118 -3.90 -16.29 -4.07
CA GLY A 118 -3.62 -16.70 -5.46
C GLY A 118 -2.42 -17.64 -5.59
N SER A 119 -1.42 -17.53 -4.69
CA SER A 119 -0.24 -18.40 -4.69
C SER A 119 -0.52 -19.78 -4.08
N THR A 120 -1.50 -19.89 -3.18
CA THR A 120 -1.82 -21.12 -2.45
C THR A 120 -2.76 -22.07 -3.20
N SER A 121 -3.09 -21.78 -4.46
CA SER A 121 -3.99 -22.58 -5.31
C SER A 121 -5.40 -22.81 -4.73
N LEU A 122 -5.74 -22.20 -3.60
CA LEU A 122 -7.07 -22.28 -2.95
C LEU A 122 -8.16 -21.66 -3.83
N PHE A 123 -7.78 -20.70 -4.69
CA PHE A 123 -8.63 -20.16 -5.72
C PHE A 123 -7.85 -20.19 -7.04
N PRO A 124 -8.38 -20.79 -8.12
CA PRO A 124 -7.81 -20.68 -9.46
C PRO A 124 -8.08 -19.27 -10.00
N LEU A 125 -7.47 -18.27 -9.38
CA LEU A 125 -7.45 -16.92 -9.88
C LEU A 125 -6.49 -16.90 -11.07
N HIS A 126 -7.08 -17.04 -12.26
CA HIS A 126 -6.39 -16.78 -13.51
C HIS A 126 -5.74 -15.40 -13.37
N GLY A 127 -4.41 -15.35 -13.47
CA GLY A 127 -3.65 -14.10 -13.46
C GLY A 127 -3.99 -13.25 -14.69
N GLY A 128 -3.05 -12.44 -15.15
CA GLY A 128 -3.26 -11.70 -16.39
C GLY A 128 -4.13 -10.47 -16.20
N ARG A 129 -4.81 -10.05 -17.26
CA ARG A 129 -5.51 -8.75 -17.33
C ARG A 129 -6.61 -8.58 -16.27
N GLU A 130 -7.33 -9.66 -15.96
CA GLU A 130 -8.41 -9.68 -14.96
C GLU A 130 -7.90 -9.35 -13.54
N LEU A 131 -6.72 -9.86 -13.17
CA LEU A 131 -6.07 -9.54 -11.90
C LEU A 131 -5.79 -8.03 -11.80
N TYR A 132 -5.19 -7.44 -12.84
CA TYR A 132 -4.84 -6.01 -12.85
C TYR A 132 -6.08 -5.12 -12.89
N GLN A 133 -7.14 -5.54 -13.58
CA GLN A 133 -8.43 -4.85 -13.55
C GLN A 133 -9.06 -4.92 -12.16
N GLY A 134 -9.01 -6.07 -11.50
CA GLY A 134 -9.44 -6.24 -10.12
C GLY A 134 -8.64 -5.37 -9.15
N LEU A 135 -7.32 -5.29 -9.29
CA LEU A 135 -6.46 -4.40 -8.50
C LEU A 135 -6.79 -2.91 -8.71
N LEU A 136 -7.14 -2.53 -9.95
CA LEU A 136 -7.54 -1.17 -10.31
C LEU A 136 -8.91 -0.80 -9.70
N LEU A 137 -9.85 -1.75 -9.63
CA LEU A 137 -11.16 -1.58 -9.00
C LEU A 137 -11.11 -1.66 -7.46
N LEU A 138 -10.18 -2.45 -6.92
CA LEU A 138 -9.97 -2.57 -5.48
C LEU A 138 -9.55 -1.23 -4.87
N PHE A 139 -8.72 -0.45 -5.57
CA PHE A 139 -8.24 0.84 -5.07
C PHE A 139 -9.37 1.85 -4.75
N PRO A 140 -10.28 2.22 -5.68
CA PRO A 140 -11.41 3.09 -5.36
C PRO A 140 -12.37 2.43 -4.36
N GLY A 141 -12.49 1.09 -4.34
CA GLY A 141 -13.26 0.37 -3.33
C GLY A 141 -12.73 0.59 -1.90
N VAL A 142 -11.40 0.47 -1.71
CA VAL A 142 -10.74 0.76 -0.43
C VAL A 142 -10.90 2.23 -0.05
N CYS A 143 -10.71 3.15 -1.00
CA CYS A 143 -10.94 4.58 -0.76
C CYS A 143 -12.37 4.86 -0.28
N ALA A 144 -13.38 4.31 -0.96
CA ALA A 144 -14.78 4.49 -0.59
C ALA A 144 -15.09 3.87 0.78
N GLY A 145 -14.57 2.67 1.06
CA GLY A 145 -14.76 2.00 2.35
C GLY A 145 -14.17 2.79 3.53
N ILE A 146 -12.94 3.28 3.40
CA ILE A 146 -12.30 4.08 4.45
C ILE A 146 -13.00 5.44 4.62
N LEU A 147 -13.42 6.08 3.53
CA LEU A 147 -14.21 7.32 3.61
C LEU A 147 -15.57 7.08 4.27
N ALA A 148 -16.25 5.97 3.98
CA ALA A 148 -17.50 5.60 4.62
C ALA A 148 -17.32 5.39 6.13
N ILE A 149 -16.26 4.69 6.56
CA ILE A 149 -15.92 4.53 7.98
C ILE A 149 -15.70 5.91 8.65
N LYS A 150 -15.01 6.84 7.97
CA LYS A 150 -14.80 8.20 8.48
C LYS A 150 -16.11 8.98 8.64
N VAL A 151 -17.03 8.86 7.67
CA VAL A 151 -18.33 9.54 7.70
C VAL A 151 -19.25 8.93 8.76
N LEU A 152 -19.33 7.61 8.86
CA LEU A 152 -20.15 6.90 9.83
C LEU A 152 -19.64 7.09 11.27
N GLY A 153 -18.33 7.05 11.49
CA GLY A 153 -17.71 7.32 12.79
C GLY A 153 -17.87 8.77 13.28
N LYS A 154 -18.44 9.67 12.46
CA LYS A 154 -18.84 11.03 12.86
C LYS A 154 -20.23 11.06 13.52
N LYS A 155 -21.09 10.05 13.27
CA LYS A 155 -22.44 9.98 13.85
C LYS A 155 -22.46 9.45 15.29
N ASP A 156 -21.44 8.69 15.71
CA ASP A 156 -21.32 8.16 17.08
C ASP A 156 -20.60 9.11 18.05
N LYS A 157 -20.87 10.42 17.99
CA LYS A 157 -20.62 11.28 19.16
C LYS A 157 -21.84 11.14 20.07
N PRO A 158 -21.68 10.71 21.34
CA PRO A 158 -22.81 10.57 22.24
C PRO A 158 -23.54 11.90 22.34
N LYS A 159 -24.87 11.84 22.21
CA LYS A 159 -25.74 12.93 22.66
C LYS A 159 -25.49 13.06 24.16
N THR A 160 -24.81 14.14 24.54
CA THR A 160 -24.79 14.68 25.91
C THR A 160 -26.21 14.94 26.37
#